data_AF-A0AAW1WWV3-F1
#
_entry.id   AF-A0AAW1WWV3-F1
#
_cell.length_a   1.000
_cell.length_b   1.000
_cell.length_c   1.000
_cell.angle_alpha   90.00
_cell.angle_beta   90.00
_cell.angle_gamma   90.00
#
_symmetry.space_group_name_H-M   'P 1'
#
loop_
_entity.id
_entity.type
_entity.pdbx_description
1 polymer ?
#
loop_
_entity_poly.entity_id
_entity_poly.type
_entity_poly.pdbx_seq_one_letter_code
_entity_poly.pdbx_strand_id
1 'polypeptide(L)'
;MTIRELGKLKQLRRLGIINLRKEDGVALCLSLESLTKLRSFSVNSTGENEIIDLQHLSSPPQFLERLYLTGLKDDPVVHLQDLPNLVHLELLHTCDNDMLSFKSGGFKKLKVLGLDKFDKLRCVKVEKGAMPCLERLTIQRCKLLKRVPSGVKNLTKLKSLQFFDMPYELILKLQPDGEGEDYGEVAHIPEVYSAYWRDGGWDVYPIESFKEIENRPSPAGIVRRSHELRPLWKV
;
A
#
# COMPACT_ATOMS: atom_id res chain seq x y z
N MET A 1 13.97 -17.67 -21.75
CA MET A 1 14.16 -16.21 -21.79
C MET A 1 14.74 -15.79 -20.47
N THR A 2 15.88 -15.12 -20.48
CA THR A 2 16.52 -14.62 -19.24
C THR A 2 15.97 -13.24 -18.86
N ILE A 3 16.18 -12.80 -17.63
CA ILE A 3 15.78 -11.45 -17.18
C ILE A 3 16.41 -10.37 -18.07
N ARG A 4 17.68 -10.53 -18.45
CA ARG A 4 18.38 -9.59 -19.36
C ARG A 4 17.75 -9.51 -20.75
N GLU A 5 17.13 -10.57 -21.22
CA GLU A 5 16.47 -10.59 -22.53
C GLU A 5 15.13 -9.84 -22.52
N LEU A 6 14.53 -9.60 -21.35
CA LEU A 6 13.30 -8.81 -21.24
C LEU A 6 13.46 -7.43 -21.85
N GLY A 7 14.63 -6.81 -21.71
CA GLY A 7 14.89 -5.48 -22.26
C GLY A 7 14.81 -5.38 -23.79
N LYS A 8 14.83 -6.52 -24.49
CA LYS A 8 14.62 -6.57 -25.96
C LYS A 8 13.15 -6.34 -26.32
N LEU A 9 12.21 -6.55 -25.39
CA LEU A 9 10.76 -6.47 -25.60
C LEU A 9 10.24 -5.01 -25.50
N LYS A 10 10.80 -4.09 -26.28
CA LYS A 10 10.55 -2.64 -26.15
C LYS A 10 9.08 -2.20 -26.32
N GLN A 11 8.24 -3.02 -26.93
CA GLN A 11 6.81 -2.76 -27.11
C GLN A 11 5.93 -3.28 -25.96
N LEU A 12 6.52 -3.97 -24.98
CA LEU A 12 5.81 -4.57 -23.87
C LEU A 12 5.14 -3.49 -23.02
N ARG A 13 3.83 -3.65 -22.77
CA ARG A 13 3.03 -2.74 -21.96
C ARG A 13 2.72 -3.27 -20.57
N ARG A 14 2.76 -4.58 -20.40
CA ARG A 14 2.49 -5.26 -19.12
C ARG A 14 3.53 -6.35 -18.91
N LEU A 15 4.15 -6.35 -17.74
CA LEU A 15 5.12 -7.35 -17.34
C LEU A 15 4.79 -7.81 -15.92
N GLY A 16 4.57 -9.11 -15.76
CA GLY A 16 4.48 -9.76 -14.47
C GLY A 16 5.64 -10.72 -14.33
N ILE A 17 6.38 -10.62 -13.23
CA ILE A 17 7.43 -11.57 -12.87
C ILE A 17 7.02 -12.19 -11.55
N ILE A 18 6.97 -13.51 -11.53
CA ILE A 18 6.75 -14.29 -10.32
C ILE A 18 8.06 -14.96 -9.92
N ASN A 19 8.25 -15.18 -8.63
CA ASN A 19 9.39 -15.91 -8.11
C ASN A 19 10.74 -15.31 -8.58
N LEU A 20 10.86 -13.98 -8.55
CA LEU A 20 12.14 -13.33 -8.83
C LEU A 20 13.12 -13.63 -7.68
N ARG A 21 14.30 -14.13 -8.03
CA ARG A 21 15.41 -14.34 -7.09
C ARG A 21 16.18 -13.05 -6.88
N LYS A 22 16.77 -12.87 -5.70
CA LYS A 22 17.58 -11.71 -5.36
C LYS A 22 18.74 -11.49 -6.34
N GLU A 23 19.40 -12.57 -6.80
CA GLU A 23 20.51 -12.45 -7.77
C GLU A 23 20.10 -11.82 -9.11
N ASP A 24 18.81 -11.91 -9.46
CA ASP A 24 18.27 -11.41 -10.72
C ASP A 24 17.81 -9.94 -10.62
N GLY A 25 17.79 -9.35 -9.41
CA GLY A 25 17.29 -7.99 -9.16
C GLY A 25 18.02 -6.90 -9.96
N VAL A 26 19.35 -6.96 -10.02
CA VAL A 26 20.16 -6.00 -10.80
C VAL A 26 19.87 -6.14 -12.29
N ALA A 27 19.79 -7.37 -12.80
CA ALA A 27 19.48 -7.62 -14.20
C ALA A 27 18.07 -7.13 -14.57
N LEU A 28 17.13 -7.21 -13.63
CA LEU A 28 15.77 -6.69 -13.79
C LEU A 28 15.77 -5.18 -13.92
N CYS A 29 16.44 -4.46 -12.99
CA CYS A 29 16.54 -2.99 -13.03
C CYS A 29 17.09 -2.50 -14.38
N LEU A 30 18.19 -3.09 -14.86
CA LEU A 30 18.77 -2.77 -16.17
C LEU A 30 17.82 -3.05 -17.34
N SER A 31 17.03 -4.12 -17.23
CA SER A 31 16.08 -4.48 -18.28
C SER A 31 14.88 -3.53 -18.31
N LEU A 32 14.38 -3.12 -17.14
CA LEU A 32 13.26 -2.18 -17.01
C LEU A 32 13.56 -0.83 -17.67
N GLU A 33 14.79 -0.33 -17.57
CA GLU A 33 15.19 0.95 -18.19
C GLU A 33 14.94 0.97 -19.71
N SER A 34 15.05 -0.18 -20.37
CA SER A 34 14.81 -0.30 -21.82
C SER A 34 13.34 -0.49 -22.21
N LEU A 35 12.46 -0.83 -21.24
CA LEU A 35 11.03 -1.07 -21.45
C LEU A 35 10.23 0.24 -21.47
N THR A 36 10.56 1.10 -22.41
CA THR A 36 10.03 2.47 -22.52
C THR A 36 8.52 2.58 -22.81
N LYS A 37 7.83 1.48 -23.14
CA LYS A 37 6.37 1.46 -23.34
C LYS A 37 5.61 0.77 -22.20
N LEU A 38 6.31 0.37 -21.14
CA LEU A 38 5.73 -0.35 -20.00
C LEU A 38 4.77 0.55 -19.24
N ARG A 39 3.56 0.04 -18.99
CA ARG A 39 2.49 0.73 -18.24
C ARG A 39 2.10 0.02 -16.96
N SER A 40 2.25 -1.30 -16.92
CA SER A 40 1.98 -2.09 -15.73
C SER A 40 3.14 -3.04 -15.47
N PHE A 41 3.64 -2.99 -14.26
CA PHE A 41 4.70 -3.88 -13.81
C PHE A 41 4.33 -4.49 -12.46
N SER A 42 4.46 -5.81 -12.38
CA SER A 42 4.30 -6.57 -11.15
C SER A 42 5.51 -7.47 -10.97
N VAL A 43 6.07 -7.47 -9.76
CA VAL A 43 7.13 -8.39 -9.38
C VAL A 43 6.80 -9.01 -8.03
N ASN A 44 6.84 -10.33 -7.99
CA ASN A 44 6.76 -11.13 -6.79
C ASN A 44 8.10 -11.85 -6.56
N SER A 45 8.61 -11.78 -5.33
CA SER A 45 9.84 -12.45 -4.92
C SER A 45 9.55 -13.84 -4.34
N THR A 46 10.51 -14.78 -4.45
CA THR A 46 10.37 -16.17 -3.98
C THR A 46 10.26 -16.34 -2.45
N GLY A 47 10.53 -15.31 -1.64
CA GLY A 47 10.43 -15.42 -0.18
C GLY A 47 10.76 -14.14 0.57
N GLU A 48 10.55 -14.17 1.89
CA GLU A 48 10.72 -13.02 2.79
C GLU A 48 12.15 -12.47 2.82
N ASN A 49 13.15 -13.31 2.50
CA ASN A 49 14.57 -12.93 2.50
C ASN A 49 15.10 -12.52 1.11
N GLU A 50 14.29 -12.66 0.06
CA GLU A 50 14.69 -12.47 -1.34
C GLU A 50 14.40 -11.05 -1.80
N ILE A 51 15.02 -10.11 -1.10
CA ILE A 51 14.70 -8.69 -1.23
C ILE A 51 15.39 -8.06 -2.45
N ILE A 52 14.61 -7.38 -3.30
CA ILE A 52 15.01 -6.65 -4.50
C ILE A 52 15.56 -5.27 -4.13
N ASP A 53 16.72 -4.96 -4.66
CA ASP A 53 17.43 -3.69 -4.47
C ASP A 53 17.16 -2.78 -5.69
N LEU A 54 16.44 -1.67 -5.46
CA LEU A 54 16.03 -0.75 -6.52
C LEU A 54 16.99 0.44 -6.68
N GLN A 55 18.07 0.51 -5.89
CA GLN A 55 19.06 1.58 -6.01
C GLN A 55 19.70 1.66 -7.40
N HIS A 56 19.65 0.56 -8.15
CA HIS A 56 20.18 0.45 -9.51
C HIS A 56 19.21 0.91 -10.60
N LEU A 57 17.97 1.26 -10.27
CA LEU A 57 17.01 1.78 -11.24
C LEU A 57 17.22 3.29 -11.41
N SER A 58 18.09 3.67 -12.33
CA SER A 58 18.49 5.08 -12.53
C SER A 58 17.43 5.88 -13.28
N SER A 59 16.61 5.20 -14.09
CA SER A 59 15.57 5.83 -14.90
C SER A 59 14.36 4.90 -15.02
N PRO A 60 13.41 4.96 -14.07
CA PRO A 60 12.24 4.09 -14.12
C PRO A 60 11.36 4.44 -15.34
N PRO A 61 10.62 3.46 -15.91
CA PRO A 61 9.79 3.69 -17.10
C PRO A 61 8.76 4.80 -16.89
N GLN A 62 8.87 5.88 -17.66
CA GLN A 62 8.08 7.10 -17.45
C GLN A 62 6.58 6.94 -17.76
N PHE A 63 6.20 5.91 -18.51
CA PHE A 63 4.80 5.58 -18.84
C PHE A 63 4.15 4.62 -17.85
N LEU A 64 4.85 4.28 -16.76
CA LEU A 64 4.36 3.34 -15.77
C LEU A 64 3.19 3.93 -14.99
N GLU A 65 2.06 3.24 -15.03
CA GLU A 65 0.79 3.62 -14.43
C GLU A 65 0.43 2.76 -13.23
N ARG A 66 0.86 1.49 -13.24
CA ARG A 66 0.52 0.49 -12.23
C ARG A 66 1.75 -0.27 -11.78
N LEU A 67 1.98 -0.25 -10.48
CA LEU A 67 3.07 -0.93 -9.82
C LEU A 67 2.56 -1.83 -8.71
N TYR A 68 3.06 -3.06 -8.73
CA TYR A 68 2.80 -4.07 -7.71
C TYR A 68 4.16 -4.66 -7.34
N LEU A 69 4.72 -4.21 -6.23
CA LEU A 69 6.06 -4.59 -5.81
C LEU A 69 6.01 -5.36 -4.49
N THR A 70 6.73 -6.48 -4.45
CA THR A 70 6.94 -7.24 -3.22
C THR A 70 8.43 -7.32 -2.88
N GLY A 71 8.78 -7.36 -1.59
CA GLY A 71 10.14 -7.70 -1.19
C GLY A 71 11.17 -6.67 -1.66
N LEU A 72 10.99 -5.38 -1.35
CA LEU A 72 11.98 -4.35 -1.67
C LEU A 72 12.90 -4.07 -0.48
N LYS A 73 14.16 -3.70 -0.74
CA LYS A 73 15.16 -3.48 0.32
C LYS A 73 15.15 -2.05 0.81
N ASP A 74 15.10 -1.15 -0.16
CA ASP A 74 15.14 0.28 0.05
C ASP A 74 13.74 0.83 0.25
N ASP A 75 13.65 2.07 0.74
CA ASP A 75 12.38 2.77 0.85
C ASP A 75 11.76 2.97 -0.55
N PRO A 76 10.64 2.29 -0.88
CA PRO A 76 10.02 2.43 -2.18
C PRO A 76 9.52 3.85 -2.45
N VAL A 77 9.23 4.63 -1.41
CA VAL A 77 8.71 5.99 -1.57
C VAL A 77 9.75 6.89 -2.24
N VAL A 78 11.02 6.77 -1.86
CA VAL A 78 12.11 7.61 -2.38
C VAL A 78 12.29 7.44 -3.88
N HIS A 79 12.19 6.21 -4.38
CA HIS A 79 12.45 5.89 -5.79
C HIS A 79 11.21 6.06 -6.68
N LEU A 80 10.01 5.99 -6.13
CA LEU A 80 8.77 5.96 -6.91
C LEU A 80 7.99 7.27 -6.91
N GLN A 81 8.28 8.19 -5.97
CA GLN A 81 7.52 9.43 -5.81
C GLN A 81 7.51 10.34 -7.05
N ASP A 82 8.55 10.29 -7.89
CA ASP A 82 8.69 11.16 -9.05
C ASP A 82 8.10 10.58 -10.34
N LEU A 83 7.54 9.37 -10.30
CA LEU A 83 6.91 8.75 -11.46
C LEU A 83 5.71 9.57 -11.94
N PRO A 84 5.76 10.15 -13.16
CA PRO A 84 4.82 11.20 -13.57
C PRO A 84 3.43 10.66 -13.92
N ASN A 85 3.32 9.36 -14.16
CA ASN A 85 2.10 8.70 -14.62
C ASN A 85 1.59 7.61 -13.68
N LEU A 86 2.20 7.44 -12.50
CA LEU A 86 1.80 6.39 -11.57
C LEU A 86 0.41 6.69 -10.98
N VAL A 87 -0.54 5.78 -11.22
CA VAL A 87 -1.95 5.89 -10.77
C VAL A 87 -2.26 4.87 -9.68
N HIS A 88 -1.62 3.71 -9.71
CA HIS A 88 -1.86 2.61 -8.77
C HIS A 88 -0.52 2.07 -8.26
N LEU A 89 -0.36 2.05 -6.94
CA LEU A 89 0.80 1.47 -6.28
C LEU A 89 0.34 0.51 -5.18
N GLU A 90 0.78 -0.75 -5.25
CA GLU A 90 0.66 -1.71 -4.15
C GLU A 90 2.06 -2.16 -3.74
N LEU A 91 2.32 -2.07 -2.43
CA LEU A 91 3.57 -2.47 -1.80
C LEU A 91 3.25 -3.58 -0.79
N LEU A 92 3.92 -4.72 -0.93
CA LEU A 92 3.76 -5.85 -0.03
C LEU A 92 5.11 -6.27 0.53
N HIS A 93 5.21 -6.38 1.85
CA HIS A 93 6.39 -6.95 2.49
C HIS A 93 7.68 -6.28 1.98
N THR A 94 7.73 -4.95 2.06
CA THR A 94 8.86 -4.14 1.58
C THR A 94 9.53 -3.43 2.73
N CYS A 95 10.86 -3.32 2.66
CA CYS A 95 11.83 -2.63 3.51
C CYS A 95 11.59 -2.78 5.03
N ASP A 96 12.66 -3.03 5.77
CA ASP A 96 12.60 -3.09 7.24
C ASP A 96 12.42 -1.73 7.92
N ASN A 97 12.02 -0.70 7.16
CA ASN A 97 11.81 0.64 7.65
C ASN A 97 10.62 0.70 8.60
N ASP A 98 10.83 1.38 9.72
CA ASP A 98 9.79 1.65 10.70
C ASP A 98 8.95 2.88 10.36
N MET A 99 9.34 3.65 9.34
CA MET A 99 8.65 4.84 8.87
C MET A 99 8.61 4.93 7.34
N LEU A 100 7.43 5.24 6.79
CA LEU A 100 7.27 5.71 5.41
C LEU A 100 6.92 7.19 5.41
N SER A 101 7.62 8.00 4.61
CA SER A 101 7.39 9.45 4.52
C SER A 101 7.03 9.89 3.10
N PHE A 102 5.76 10.20 2.89
CA PHE A 102 5.27 10.77 1.63
C PHE A 102 5.48 12.29 1.63
N LYS A 103 6.41 12.75 0.80
CA LYS A 103 6.84 14.16 0.72
C LYS A 103 5.93 15.01 -0.14
N SER A 104 5.93 16.31 0.14
CA SER A 104 5.22 17.30 -0.68
C SER A 104 5.66 17.22 -2.15
N GLY A 105 4.70 17.26 -3.08
CA GLY A 105 4.98 17.19 -4.52
C GLY A 105 5.20 15.78 -5.07
N GLY A 106 5.35 14.76 -4.22
CA GLY A 106 5.45 13.36 -4.63
C GLY A 106 4.10 12.76 -5.08
N PHE A 107 4.16 11.77 -5.98
CA PHE A 107 3.03 10.94 -6.41
C PHE A 107 1.84 11.74 -6.98
N LYS A 108 2.14 12.68 -7.89
CA LYS A 108 1.19 13.70 -8.37
C LYS A 108 -0.11 13.14 -8.99
N LYS A 109 -0.09 11.92 -9.56
CA LYS A 109 -1.24 11.28 -10.21
C LYS A 109 -1.75 10.02 -9.48
N LEU A 110 -1.17 9.68 -8.33
CA LEU A 110 -1.52 8.45 -7.63
C LEU A 110 -2.96 8.54 -7.10
N LYS A 111 -3.76 7.52 -7.40
CA LYS A 111 -5.17 7.40 -6.99
C LYS A 111 -5.39 6.28 -6.00
N VAL A 112 -4.62 5.20 -6.10
CA VAL A 112 -4.74 4.02 -5.25
C VAL A 112 -3.39 3.70 -4.66
N LEU A 113 -3.33 3.65 -3.33
CA LEU A 113 -2.16 3.21 -2.57
C LEU A 113 -2.54 2.05 -1.66
N GLY A 114 -1.80 0.96 -1.77
CA GLY A 114 -1.89 -0.21 -0.93
C GLY A 114 -0.59 -0.47 -0.17
N LEU A 115 -0.67 -0.63 1.14
CA LEU A 115 0.42 -1.07 2.00
C LEU A 115 0.04 -2.38 2.67
N ASP A 116 0.83 -3.43 2.48
CA ASP A 116 0.52 -4.76 2.98
C ASP A 116 1.71 -5.42 3.67
N LYS A 117 1.48 -6.01 4.84
CA LYS A 117 2.45 -6.83 5.58
C LYS A 117 3.79 -6.13 5.80
N PHE A 118 3.75 -4.88 6.25
CA PHE A 118 4.94 -4.19 6.74
C PHE A 118 5.13 -4.51 8.24
N ASP A 119 5.89 -5.54 8.54
CA ASP A 119 6.01 -6.06 9.91
C ASP A 119 6.73 -5.10 10.87
N LYS A 120 7.60 -4.20 10.36
CA LYS A 120 8.35 -3.22 11.17
C LYS A 120 7.76 -1.82 11.17
N LEU A 121 6.80 -1.52 10.29
CA LEU A 121 6.25 -0.18 10.11
C LEU A 121 5.47 0.29 11.34
N ARG A 122 5.91 1.41 11.91
CA ARG A 122 5.31 2.07 13.08
C ARG A 122 4.65 3.40 12.74
N CYS A 123 5.09 4.06 11.68
CA CYS A 123 4.63 5.40 11.33
C CYS A 123 4.51 5.58 9.81
N VAL A 124 3.41 6.19 9.38
CA VAL A 124 3.27 6.72 8.01
C VAL A 124 3.05 8.22 8.13
N LYS A 125 3.91 9.01 7.46
CA LYS A 125 3.85 10.47 7.46
C LYS A 125 3.43 10.98 6.09
N VAL A 126 2.41 11.83 6.06
CA VAL A 126 1.89 12.47 4.85
C VAL A 126 2.05 13.98 4.97
N GLU A 127 2.99 14.54 4.22
CA GLU A 127 3.20 15.99 4.18
C GLU A 127 2.13 16.70 3.35
N LYS A 128 1.88 17.97 3.66
CA LYS A 128 0.95 18.79 2.89
C LYS A 128 1.39 18.88 1.43
N GLY A 129 0.49 18.50 0.51
CA GLY A 129 0.75 18.47 -0.93
C GLY A 129 1.31 17.14 -1.45
N ALA A 130 1.49 16.13 -0.59
CA ALA A 130 1.77 14.76 -1.03
C ALA A 130 0.52 14.11 -1.63
N MET A 131 0.69 13.28 -2.67
CA MET A 131 -0.38 12.46 -3.27
C MET A 131 -1.72 13.22 -3.48
N PRO A 132 -1.72 14.36 -4.19
CA PRO A 132 -2.88 15.26 -4.26
C PRO A 132 -4.11 14.69 -4.99
N CYS A 133 -3.97 13.51 -5.61
CA CYS A 133 -5.03 12.81 -6.33
C CYS A 133 -5.47 11.50 -5.66
N LEU A 134 -4.99 11.20 -4.44
CA LEU A 134 -5.28 9.91 -3.81
C LEU A 134 -6.77 9.78 -3.50
N GLU A 135 -7.39 8.72 -4.00
CA GLU A 135 -8.81 8.43 -3.81
C GLU A 135 -9.01 7.25 -2.85
N ARG A 136 -8.04 6.33 -2.75
CA ARG A 136 -8.09 5.15 -1.87
C ARG A 136 -6.75 4.86 -1.23
N LEU A 137 -6.78 4.68 0.09
CA LEU A 137 -5.67 4.18 0.88
C LEU A 137 -6.10 2.89 1.59
N THR A 138 -5.40 1.80 1.32
CA THR A 138 -5.61 0.51 1.96
C THR A 138 -4.36 0.13 2.73
N ILE A 139 -4.51 -0.17 4.03
CA ILE A 139 -3.42 -0.63 4.89
C ILE A 139 -3.82 -1.97 5.50
N GLN A 140 -2.96 -2.96 5.33
CA GLN A 140 -3.27 -4.35 5.63
C GLN A 140 -2.12 -5.04 6.36
N ARG A 141 -2.42 -5.81 7.41
CA ARG A 141 -1.46 -6.70 8.09
C ARG A 141 -0.19 -6.00 8.60
N CYS A 142 -0.24 -4.70 8.90
CA CYS A 142 0.87 -3.93 9.46
C CYS A 142 0.79 -3.90 11.00
N LYS A 143 1.34 -4.93 11.64
CA LYS A 143 1.10 -5.24 13.07
C LYS A 143 1.64 -4.22 14.07
N LEU A 144 2.63 -3.41 13.68
CA LEU A 144 3.23 -2.41 14.56
C LEU A 144 2.71 -0.99 14.31
N LEU A 145 1.88 -0.80 13.28
CA LEU A 145 1.25 0.49 13.00
C LEU A 145 0.00 0.61 13.87
N LYS A 146 0.14 1.34 14.98
CA LYS A 146 -0.89 1.50 16.02
C LYS A 146 -1.67 2.81 15.95
N ARG A 147 -1.42 3.63 14.92
CA ARG A 147 -2.08 4.92 14.69
C ARG A 147 -2.35 5.10 13.21
N VAL A 148 -3.30 5.98 12.90
CA VAL A 148 -3.52 6.39 11.51
C VAL A 148 -2.28 7.11 10.94
N PRO A 149 -2.12 7.16 9.60
CA PRO A 149 -1.06 7.96 9.00
C PRO A 149 -1.15 9.43 9.47
N SER A 150 -0.05 9.94 10.02
CA SER A 150 0.02 11.33 10.46
C SER A 150 -0.11 12.26 9.25
N GLY A 151 -1.04 13.21 9.30
CA GLY A 151 -1.30 14.12 8.20
C GLY A 151 -2.19 13.53 7.11
N VAL A 152 -2.90 12.42 7.36
CA VAL A 152 -3.90 11.87 6.44
C VAL A 152 -5.01 12.90 6.11
N LYS A 153 -5.27 13.87 7.00
CA LYS A 153 -6.10 15.05 6.73
C LYS A 153 -5.67 15.92 5.55
N ASN A 154 -4.39 15.83 5.16
CA ASN A 154 -3.89 16.54 3.98
C ASN A 154 -4.38 15.92 2.66
N LEU A 155 -4.90 14.69 2.69
CA LEU A 155 -5.39 13.96 1.51
C LEU A 155 -6.85 14.32 1.23
N THR A 156 -7.07 15.51 0.68
CA THR A 156 -8.42 16.11 0.53
C THR A 156 -9.31 15.42 -0.51
N LYS A 157 -8.75 14.60 -1.40
CA LYS A 157 -9.51 13.80 -2.39
C LYS A 157 -9.76 12.35 -1.95
N LEU A 158 -9.27 11.99 -0.76
CA LEU A 158 -9.39 10.62 -0.25
C LEU A 158 -10.85 10.29 -0.02
N LYS A 159 -11.34 9.25 -0.70
CA LYS A 159 -12.73 8.80 -0.60
C LYS A 159 -12.87 7.65 0.39
N SER A 160 -11.83 6.81 0.47
CA SER A 160 -11.86 5.55 1.20
C SER A 160 -10.54 5.28 1.90
N LEU A 161 -10.59 5.06 3.21
CA LEU A 161 -9.49 4.61 4.07
C LEU A 161 -9.85 3.27 4.68
N GLN A 162 -9.10 2.23 4.32
CA GLN A 162 -9.47 0.84 4.61
C GLN A 162 -8.36 0.15 5.39
N PHE A 163 -8.74 -0.45 6.52
CA PHE A 163 -7.83 -1.22 7.36
C PHE A 163 -8.20 -2.70 7.30
N PHE A 164 -7.26 -3.58 6.99
CA PHE A 164 -7.49 -5.03 6.93
C PHE A 164 -6.56 -5.78 7.87
N ASP A 165 -7.11 -6.58 8.77
CA ASP A 165 -6.33 -7.36 9.75
C ASP A 165 -5.29 -6.49 10.51
N MET A 166 -5.71 -5.29 10.91
CA MET A 166 -4.88 -4.30 11.61
C MET A 166 -5.00 -4.42 13.13
N PRO A 167 -3.98 -4.00 13.91
CA PRO A 167 -4.03 -4.04 15.37
C PRO A 167 -5.25 -3.31 15.94
N TYR A 168 -5.84 -3.87 16.99
CA TYR A 168 -7.03 -3.30 17.61
C TYR A 168 -6.74 -1.92 18.25
N GLU A 169 -5.52 -1.69 18.71
CA GLU A 169 -5.11 -0.40 19.27
C GLU A 169 -5.21 0.76 18.28
N LEU A 170 -5.05 0.50 16.97
CA LEU A 170 -5.30 1.51 15.94
C LEU A 170 -6.79 1.83 15.85
N ILE A 171 -7.65 0.81 15.93
CA ILE A 171 -9.10 0.96 15.82
C ILE A 171 -9.68 1.71 17.02
N LEU A 172 -9.18 1.44 18.23
CA LEU A 172 -9.59 2.16 19.44
C LEU A 172 -9.35 3.68 19.31
N LYS A 173 -8.23 4.09 18.73
CA LYS A 173 -7.90 5.52 18.55
C LYS A 173 -8.76 6.23 17.50
N LEU A 174 -9.52 5.49 16.71
CA LEU A 174 -10.45 6.02 15.70
C LEU A 174 -11.87 6.26 16.24
N GLN A 175 -12.10 6.07 17.54
CA GLN A 175 -13.44 6.24 18.13
C GLN A 175 -13.90 7.72 18.12
N PRO A 176 -15.16 8.00 17.73
CA PRO A 176 -15.66 9.36 17.51
C PRO A 176 -16.07 10.15 18.77
N ASP A 177 -16.16 9.52 19.95
CA ASP A 177 -16.70 10.12 21.19
C ASP A 177 -15.70 10.89 22.06
N GLY A 178 -14.61 11.37 21.46
CA GLY A 178 -13.71 12.33 22.08
C GLY A 178 -12.52 11.73 22.83
N GLU A 179 -12.47 10.41 23.01
CA GLU A 179 -11.28 9.69 23.51
C GLU A 179 -10.36 9.23 22.36
N GLY A 180 -10.89 9.08 21.14
CA GLY A 180 -10.12 8.73 19.96
C GLY A 180 -9.21 9.87 19.49
N GLU A 181 -7.95 9.83 19.91
CA GLU A 181 -6.90 10.80 19.55
C GLU A 181 -6.74 11.02 18.03
N ASP A 182 -7.09 10.02 17.22
CA ASP A 182 -6.86 10.00 15.78
C ASP A 182 -8.14 10.28 14.95
N TYR A 183 -9.33 10.34 15.56
CA TYR A 183 -10.59 10.54 14.82
C TYR A 183 -10.60 11.83 14.00
N GLY A 184 -10.10 12.93 14.58
CA GLY A 184 -10.02 14.24 13.91
C GLY A 184 -9.16 14.25 12.65
N GLU A 185 -8.24 13.30 12.50
CA GLU A 185 -7.41 13.18 11.28
C GLU A 185 -8.17 12.56 10.10
N VAL A 186 -9.22 11.78 10.37
CA VAL A 186 -9.96 11.00 9.34
C VAL A 186 -11.39 11.48 9.12
N ALA A 187 -11.90 12.41 9.93
CA ALA A 187 -13.29 12.85 9.91
C ALA A 187 -13.77 13.45 8.56
N HIS A 188 -12.85 13.88 7.68
CA HIS A 188 -13.18 14.38 6.35
C HIS A 188 -13.33 13.28 5.29
N ILE A 189 -13.01 12.02 5.62
CA ILE A 189 -13.00 10.89 4.68
C ILE A 189 -14.39 10.24 4.66
N PRO A 190 -15.07 10.15 3.50
CA PRO A 190 -16.43 9.63 3.42
C PRO A 190 -16.60 8.17 3.85
N GLU A 191 -15.61 7.32 3.56
CA GLU A 191 -15.65 5.90 3.87
C GLU A 191 -14.41 5.50 4.66
N VAL A 192 -14.59 5.16 5.94
CA VAL A 192 -13.53 4.61 6.78
C VAL A 192 -14.05 3.33 7.43
N TYR A 193 -13.33 2.23 7.25
CA TYR A 193 -13.70 0.96 7.88
C TYR A 193 -12.48 0.09 8.18
N SER A 194 -12.66 -0.81 9.14
CA SER A 194 -11.77 -1.94 9.35
C SER A 194 -12.48 -3.24 8.97
N ALA A 195 -11.70 -4.21 8.51
CA ALA A 195 -12.21 -5.54 8.19
C ALA A 195 -11.24 -6.62 8.67
N TYR A 196 -11.81 -7.72 9.16
CA TYR A 196 -11.06 -8.84 9.72
C TYR A 196 -11.49 -10.14 9.07
N TRP A 197 -10.53 -10.96 8.64
CA TRP A 197 -10.85 -12.25 8.04
C TRP A 197 -11.18 -13.30 9.11
N ARG A 198 -12.42 -13.78 9.14
CA ARG A 198 -12.90 -14.79 10.09
C ARG A 198 -13.84 -15.79 9.41
N ASP A 199 -13.64 -17.07 9.72
CA ASP A 199 -14.50 -18.18 9.29
C ASP A 199 -14.84 -18.18 7.78
N GLY A 200 -13.89 -17.77 6.92
CA GLY A 200 -14.07 -17.76 5.46
C GLY A 200 -14.74 -16.51 4.87
N GLY A 201 -14.86 -15.41 5.63
CA GLY A 201 -15.36 -14.14 5.14
C GLY A 201 -14.75 -12.94 5.85
N TRP A 202 -15.01 -11.74 5.33
CA TRP A 202 -14.62 -10.49 5.98
C TRP A 202 -15.73 -9.99 6.88
N ASP A 203 -15.42 -9.82 8.16
CA ASP A 203 -16.23 -9.05 9.09
C ASP A 203 -15.86 -7.58 8.95
N VAL A 204 -16.82 -6.74 8.53
CA VAL A 204 -16.59 -5.33 8.22
C VAL A 204 -17.19 -4.45 9.31
N TYR A 205 -16.38 -3.52 9.81
CA TYR A 205 -16.70 -2.57 10.87
C TYR A 205 -16.47 -1.15 10.32
N PRO A 206 -17.52 -0.41 9.95
CA PRO A 206 -17.40 1.01 9.62
C PRO A 206 -17.02 1.83 10.87
N ILE A 207 -16.44 3.02 10.67
CA ILE A 207 -15.90 3.84 11.76
C ILE A 207 -16.94 4.19 12.84
N GLU A 208 -18.20 4.36 12.45
CA GLU A 208 -19.30 4.67 13.38
C GLU A 208 -19.59 3.52 14.35
N SER A 209 -19.24 2.29 13.97
CA SER A 209 -19.48 1.07 14.75
C SER A 209 -18.33 0.69 15.70
N PHE A 210 -17.22 1.45 15.71
CA PHE A 210 -16.03 1.09 16.51
C PHE A 210 -16.25 1.09 18.03
N LYS A 211 -17.36 1.69 18.50
CA LYS A 211 -17.79 1.64 19.91
C LYS A 211 -18.18 0.25 20.39
N GLU A 212 -18.65 -0.61 19.48
CA GLU A 212 -19.19 -1.93 19.83
C GLU A 212 -18.09 -3.00 19.97
N ILE A 213 -16.85 -2.67 19.57
CA ILE A 213 -15.75 -3.64 19.53
C ILE A 213 -15.16 -3.87 20.94
N GLU A 214 -15.29 -2.91 21.87
CA GLU A 214 -14.68 -3.01 23.21
C GLU A 214 -15.26 -4.12 24.11
N ASN A 215 -16.44 -4.65 23.80
CA ASN A 215 -17.20 -5.44 24.77
C ASN A 215 -17.42 -6.93 24.45
N ARG A 216 -16.88 -7.53 23.37
CA ARG A 216 -17.11 -8.99 23.12
C ARG A 216 -16.00 -9.76 22.41
N PRO A 217 -15.65 -10.97 22.90
CA PRO A 217 -14.97 -11.99 22.12
C PRO A 217 -15.99 -12.78 21.27
N SER A 218 -16.55 -12.16 20.21
CA SER A 218 -17.55 -12.68 19.22
C SER A 218 -19.04 -12.38 19.52
N PRO A 219 -19.98 -12.40 18.55
CA PRO A 219 -20.07 -11.71 17.25
C PRO A 219 -21.29 -10.76 17.23
N ALA A 220 -21.27 -9.69 18.03
CA ALA A 220 -22.42 -8.77 18.10
C ALA A 220 -22.26 -7.45 17.31
N GLY A 221 -21.07 -7.18 16.76
CA GLY A 221 -20.78 -5.93 16.03
C GLY A 221 -20.47 -6.13 14.54
N ILE A 222 -20.73 -7.31 13.97
CA ILE A 222 -20.55 -7.52 12.52
C ILE A 222 -21.65 -6.74 11.80
N VAL A 223 -21.34 -5.53 11.36
CA VAL A 223 -22.29 -4.69 10.62
C VAL A 223 -22.56 -5.30 9.24
N ARG A 224 -21.53 -5.91 8.62
CA ARG A 224 -21.68 -6.61 7.35
C ARG A 224 -20.63 -7.71 7.19
N ARG A 225 -21.07 -8.92 6.84
CA ARG A 225 -20.18 -9.97 6.34
C ARG A 225 -20.06 -9.84 4.83
N SER A 226 -18.84 -9.83 4.30
CA SER A 226 -18.59 -9.72 2.87
C SER A 226 -17.62 -10.80 2.40
N HIS A 227 -17.98 -11.46 1.30
CA HIS A 227 -17.08 -12.36 0.57
C HIS A 227 -16.47 -11.68 -0.66
N GLU A 228 -16.94 -10.46 -0.99
CA GLU A 228 -16.56 -9.73 -2.20
C GLU A 228 -15.44 -8.71 -1.96
N LEU A 229 -15.13 -8.40 -0.70
CA LEU A 229 -14.01 -7.52 -0.39
C LEU A 229 -12.73 -8.11 -0.99
N ARG A 230 -12.15 -7.35 -1.90
CA ARG A 230 -10.86 -7.65 -2.51
C ARG A 230 -9.82 -6.85 -1.74
N PRO A 231 -9.14 -7.46 -0.75
CA PRO A 231 -7.89 -6.89 -0.26
C PRO A 231 -6.88 -6.75 -1.41
N LEU A 232 -5.77 -6.09 -1.12
CA LEU A 232 -4.63 -5.96 -2.04
C LEU A 232 -4.27 -7.34 -2.66
N TRP A 233 -3.77 -7.35 -3.90
CA TRP A 233 -3.27 -8.53 -4.63
C TRP A 233 -4.26 -9.56 -5.22
N LYS A 234 -5.50 -9.17 -5.51
CA LYS A 234 -6.31 -9.89 -6.54
C LYS A 234 -6.20 -9.16 -7.88
N VAL A 235 -5.06 -9.33 -8.56
CA VAL A 235 -4.86 -8.91 -9.97
C VAL A 235 -5.56 -9.90 -10.90
#